data_AF-A0A2P4YAZ8-F1
#
_entry.id   AF-A0A2P4YAZ8-F1
#
_cell.length_a   1.000
_cell.length_b   1.000
_cell.length_c   1.000
_cell.angle_alpha   90.00
_cell.angle_beta   90.00
_cell.angle_gamma   90.00
#
_symmetry.space_group_name_H-M   'P 1'
#
loop_
_entity.id
_entity.type
_entity.pdbx_description
1 polymer ?
#
loop_
_entity_poly.entity_id
_entity_poly.type
_entity_poly.pdbx_seq_one_letter_code
_entity_poly.pdbx_strand_id
1 'polypeptide(L)'
;MPSLEQRKRPAACGTGFNVRLWCNTDPCGIVCAVISWFLVLYAECTVVGVVVYPWMGLSPLGLLHIAIFTGLCFLALVSHGKAMLTDPGAVPESALPLALAHASKDEIAR
;
A
#
# COMPACT_ATOMS: atom_id res chain seq x y z
N MET A 1 17.42 24.88 -18.32
CA MET A 1 17.24 23.49 -18.81
C MET A 1 17.98 22.57 -17.84
N PRO A 2 17.30 21.67 -17.10
CA PRO A 2 17.99 20.74 -16.21
C PRO A 2 18.88 19.79 -17.04
N SER A 3 20.09 19.51 -16.55
CA SER A 3 21.06 18.64 -17.23
C SER A 3 20.54 17.19 -17.27
N LEU A 4 20.90 16.43 -18.31
CA LEU A 4 20.46 15.03 -18.52
C LEU A 4 20.76 14.12 -17.32
N GLU A 5 21.79 14.44 -16.53
CA GLU A 5 22.15 13.76 -15.27
C GLU A 5 21.07 13.91 -14.19
N GLN A 6 20.31 15.01 -14.17
CA GLN A 6 19.26 15.26 -13.20
C GLN A 6 17.98 14.44 -13.48
N ARG A 7 17.74 14.03 -14.74
CA ARG A 7 16.66 13.08 -15.13
C ARG A 7 16.92 11.65 -14.64
N LYS A 8 18.18 11.30 -14.35
CA LYS A 8 18.58 9.95 -13.90
C LYS A 8 18.38 9.70 -12.41
N ARG A 9 18.05 10.73 -11.62
CA ARG A 9 17.80 10.54 -10.18
C ARG A 9 16.46 9.86 -10.00
N PRO A 10 16.41 8.62 -9.49
CA PRO A 10 15.14 7.93 -9.26
C PRO A 10 14.34 8.73 -8.24
N ALA A 11 13.08 9.02 -8.55
CA ALA A 11 12.21 9.67 -7.57
C ALA A 11 12.05 8.74 -6.36
N ALA A 12 12.01 9.32 -5.16
CA ALA A 12 11.94 8.54 -3.93
C ALA A 12 10.62 7.74 -3.83
N CYS A 13 9.52 8.29 -4.36
CA CYS A 13 8.17 7.76 -4.24
C CYS A 13 7.31 8.23 -5.44
N GLY A 14 6.49 7.35 -6.03
CA GLY A 14 5.55 7.72 -7.09
C GLY A 14 5.05 6.53 -7.91
N THR A 15 4.54 6.78 -9.12
CA THR A 15 3.99 5.75 -10.03
C THR A 15 4.72 5.69 -11.38
N GLY A 16 5.96 6.21 -11.45
CA GLY A 16 6.78 6.21 -12.66
C GLY A 16 7.65 4.97 -12.79
N PHE A 17 8.19 4.71 -13.98
CA PHE A 17 9.01 3.53 -14.29
C PHE A 17 10.35 3.42 -13.51
N ASN A 18 10.87 4.52 -12.95
CA ASN A 18 12.15 4.54 -12.23
C ASN A 18 12.01 5.18 -10.83
N VAL A 19 11.01 4.73 -10.07
CA VAL A 19 10.80 5.12 -8.67
C VAL A 19 11.37 4.06 -7.74
N ARG A 20 11.91 4.47 -6.58
CA ARG A 20 12.41 3.52 -5.57
C ARG A 20 11.28 2.85 -4.79
N LEU A 21 10.19 3.57 -4.58
CA LEU A 21 9.00 3.10 -3.90
C LEU A 21 7.80 3.42 -4.79
N TRP A 22 7.02 2.40 -5.14
CA TRP A 22 5.75 2.64 -5.79
C TRP A 22 4.79 3.19 -4.74
N CYS A 23 4.09 4.28 -5.03
CA CYS A 23 2.98 4.72 -4.20
C CYS A 23 2.10 5.65 -5.02
N ASN A 24 0.83 5.29 -5.12
CA ASN A 24 -0.13 6.18 -5.74
C ASN A 24 -0.53 7.28 -4.74
N THR A 25 -0.39 8.53 -5.16
CA THR A 25 -0.59 9.71 -4.28
C THR A 25 -1.98 10.32 -4.41
N ASP A 26 -2.91 9.62 -5.07
CA ASP A 26 -4.29 10.06 -5.21
C ASP A 26 -4.95 10.24 -3.84
N PRO A 27 -5.57 11.42 -3.57
CA PRO A 27 -6.08 11.75 -2.24
C PRO A 27 -7.17 10.79 -1.79
N CYS A 28 -8.06 10.39 -2.71
CA CYS A 28 -9.09 9.38 -2.42
C CYS A 28 -8.47 8.03 -2.04
N GLY A 29 -7.43 7.59 -2.76
CA GLY A 29 -6.73 6.33 -2.48
C GLY A 29 -6.06 6.34 -1.10
N ILE A 30 -5.41 7.45 -0.74
CA ILE A 30 -4.80 7.62 0.59
C ILE A 30 -5.86 7.56 1.69
N VAL A 31 -6.98 8.28 1.54
CA VAL A 31 -8.08 8.25 2.51
C VAL A 31 -8.63 6.84 2.68
N CYS A 32 -8.87 6.12 1.59
CA CYS A 32 -9.31 4.73 1.63
C CYS A 32 -8.32 3.82 2.36
N ALA A 33 -7.02 3.96 2.07
CA ALA A 33 -5.97 3.18 2.75
C ALA A 33 -5.94 3.46 4.26
N VAL A 34 -6.07 4.72 4.66
CA VAL A 34 -6.12 5.14 6.07
C VAL A 34 -7.33 4.52 6.77
N ILE A 35 -8.52 4.58 6.16
CA ILE A 35 -9.74 3.98 6.71
C ILE A 35 -9.56 2.47 6.90
N SER A 36 -9.04 1.76 5.90
CA SER A 36 -8.79 0.31 6.00
C SER A 36 -7.87 -0.04 7.17
N TRP A 37 -6.80 0.73 7.37
CA TRP A 37 -5.88 0.51 8.50
C TRP A 37 -6.56 0.72 9.85
N PHE A 38 -7.34 1.80 9.99
CA PHE A 38 -8.09 2.05 11.21
C PHE A 38 -9.14 0.97 11.50
N LEU A 39 -9.82 0.46 10.47
CA LEU A 39 -10.80 -0.62 10.64
C LEU A 39 -10.13 -1.92 11.13
N VAL A 40 -8.95 -2.27 10.63
CA VAL A 40 -8.21 -3.46 11.07
C VAL A 40 -7.72 -3.30 12.51
N LEU A 41 -7.17 -2.14 12.88
CA LEU A 41 -6.75 -1.86 14.26
C LEU A 41 -7.93 -1.83 15.23
N TYR A 42 -9.06 -1.26 14.81
CA TYR A 42 -10.30 -1.29 15.58
C TYR A 42 -10.80 -2.72 15.79
N ALA A 43 -10.75 -3.56 14.76
CA ALA A 43 -11.09 -4.97 14.87
C ALA A 43 -10.19 -5.71 15.87
N GLU A 44 -8.88 -5.41 15.90
CA GLU A 44 -7.96 -5.95 16.91
C GLU A 44 -8.36 -5.58 18.33
N CYS A 45 -8.55 -4.29 18.61
CA CYS A 45 -8.93 -3.85 19.95
C CYS A 45 -10.28 -4.42 20.41
N THR A 46 -11.27 -4.45 19.50
CA THR A 46 -12.61 -4.96 19.83
C THR A 46 -12.61 -6.47 20.02
N VAL A 47 -12.01 -7.25 19.12
CA VAL A 47 -12.01 -8.71 19.25
C VAL A 47 -11.18 -9.15 20.45
N VAL A 48 -9.99 -8.60 20.67
CA VAL A 48 -9.16 -8.99 21.81
C VAL A 48 -9.75 -8.47 23.13
N GLY A 49 -10.06 -7.18 23.22
CA GLY A 49 -10.45 -6.54 24.47
C GLY A 49 -11.91 -6.71 24.86
N VAL A 50 -12.82 -6.74 23.89
CA VAL A 50 -14.28 -6.78 24.15
C VAL A 50 -14.84 -8.19 24.00
N VAL A 51 -14.26 -9.03 23.14
CA VAL A 51 -14.79 -10.39 22.89
C VAL A 51 -13.98 -11.46 23.61
N VAL A 52 -12.70 -11.62 23.28
CA VAL A 52 -11.91 -12.77 23.75
C VAL A 52 -11.53 -12.64 25.21
N TYR A 53 -11.04 -11.46 25.64
CA TYR A 53 -10.62 -11.27 27.03
C TYR A 53 -11.76 -11.45 28.04
N PRO A 54 -12.97 -10.89 27.86
CA PRO A 54 -14.06 -11.08 28.81
C PRO A 54 -14.67 -12.50 28.77
N TRP A 55 -14.67 -13.16 27.61
CA TRP A 55 -15.30 -14.48 27.46
C TRP A 55 -14.37 -15.65 27.82
N MET A 56 -13.10 -15.58 27.44
CA MET A 56 -12.11 -16.67 27.61
C MET A 56 -10.99 -16.35 28.60
N GLY A 57 -10.82 -15.08 28.99
CA GLY A 57 -9.70 -14.64 29.83
C GLY A 57 -8.33 -15.03 29.26
N LEU A 58 -7.39 -15.33 30.15
CA LEU A 58 -6.04 -15.82 29.82
C LEU A 58 -5.96 -17.35 29.78
N SER A 59 -7.06 -18.03 29.43
CA SER A 59 -7.05 -19.47 29.21
C SER A 59 -6.19 -19.83 27.99
N PRO A 60 -5.68 -21.08 27.87
CA PRO A 60 -4.88 -21.50 26.72
C PRO A 60 -5.60 -21.30 25.37
N LEU A 61 -6.92 -21.54 25.32
CA LEU A 61 -7.73 -21.27 24.13
C LEU A 61 -7.88 -19.77 23.87
N GLY A 62 -8.10 -18.96 24.91
CA GLY A 62 -8.13 -17.50 24.79
C GLY A 62 -6.83 -16.94 24.22
N LEU A 63 -5.68 -17.39 24.76
CA LEU A 63 -4.36 -17.02 24.27
C LEU A 63 -4.13 -17.44 22.81
N LEU A 64 -4.56 -18.65 22.44
CA LEU A 64 -4.48 -19.13 21.06
C LEU A 64 -5.31 -18.24 20.10
N HIS A 65 -6.54 -17.90 20.48
CA HIS A 65 -7.40 -17.02 19.69
C HIS A 65 -6.82 -15.60 19.55
N ILE A 66 -6.29 -15.03 20.63
CA ILE A 66 -5.60 -13.73 20.59
C ILE A 66 -4.41 -13.80 19.64
N ALA A 67 -3.55 -14.81 19.78
CA ALA A 67 -2.35 -14.95 18.94
C ALA A 67 -2.69 -15.10 17.46
N ILE A 68 -3.67 -15.94 17.12
CA ILE A 68 -4.11 -16.13 15.73
C ILE A 68 -4.71 -14.84 15.18
N PHE A 69 -5.61 -14.18 15.91
CA PHE A 69 -6.29 -12.98 15.43
C PHE A 69 -5.32 -11.81 15.24
N THR A 70 -4.47 -11.51 16.23
CA THR A 70 -3.42 -10.49 16.11
C THR A 70 -2.46 -10.82 14.98
N GLY A 71 -2.08 -12.10 14.80
CA GLY A 71 -1.28 -12.54 13.67
C GLY A 71 -1.94 -12.24 12.32
N LEU A 72 -3.23 -12.52 12.17
CA LEU A 72 -3.99 -12.21 10.95
C LEU A 72 -4.12 -10.70 10.70
N CYS A 73 -4.38 -9.90 11.73
CA CYS A 73 -4.39 -8.43 11.63
C CYS A 73 -3.05 -7.88 11.14
N PHE A 74 -1.94 -8.35 11.73
CA PHE A 74 -0.60 -7.96 11.30
C PHE A 74 -0.34 -8.35 9.84
N LEU A 75 -0.64 -9.60 9.46
CA LEU A 75 -0.49 -10.07 8.07
C LEU A 75 -1.36 -9.27 7.10
N ALA A 76 -2.56 -8.89 7.49
CA ALA A 76 -3.46 -8.07 6.67
C ALA A 76 -2.88 -6.68 6.43
N LEU A 77 -2.37 -6.01 7.47
CA LEU A 77 -1.74 -4.68 7.33
C LEU A 77 -0.49 -4.73 6.47
N VAL A 78 0.37 -5.75 6.68
CA VAL A 78 1.57 -5.95 5.85
C VAL A 78 1.21 -6.21 4.39
N SER A 79 0.24 -7.09 4.14
CA SER A 79 -0.25 -7.42 2.79
C SER A 79 -0.84 -6.19 2.10
N HIS A 80 -1.66 -5.41 2.81
CA HIS A 80 -2.25 -4.19 2.28
C HIS A 80 -1.18 -3.13 1.97
N GLY A 81 -0.22 -2.92 2.89
CA GLY A 81 0.90 -2.01 2.68
C GLY A 81 1.73 -2.42 1.45
N LYS A 82 2.03 -3.72 1.30
CA LYS A 82 2.71 -4.26 0.13
C LYS A 82 1.92 -4.06 -1.16
N ALA A 83 0.61 -4.27 -1.15
CA ALA A 83 -0.24 -4.07 -2.32
C ALA A 83 -0.26 -2.59 -2.77
N MET A 84 -0.19 -1.64 -1.84
CA MET A 84 -0.14 -0.20 -2.15
C MET A 84 1.25 0.28 -2.57
N LEU A 85 2.31 -0.33 -2.03
CA LEU A 85 3.68 0.17 -2.13
C LEU A 85 4.58 -0.58 -3.12
N THR A 86 4.06 -1.64 -3.74
CA THR A 86 4.80 -2.43 -4.73
C THR A 86 4.36 -2.03 -6.13
N ASP A 87 5.32 -1.93 -7.04
CA ASP A 87 5.05 -1.68 -8.46
C ASP A 87 4.11 -2.77 -9.01
N PRO A 88 2.92 -2.42 -9.53
CA PRO A 88 1.97 -3.38 -10.09
C PRO A 88 2.40 -3.95 -11.44
N GLY A 89 3.52 -3.48 -12.01
CA GLY A 89 4.01 -3.85 -13.34
C GLY A 89 3.96 -2.68 -14.32
N ALA A 90 4.48 -1.52 -13.93
CA ALA A 90 4.49 -0.31 -14.76
C ALA A 90 5.25 -0.52 -16.08
N VAL A 91 4.65 -0.05 -17.17
CA VAL A 91 5.19 -0.20 -18.52
C VAL A 91 6.44 0.70 -18.69
N PRO A 92 7.56 0.17 -19.22
CA PRO A 92 8.73 0.98 -19.53
C PRO A 92 8.45 2.07 -20.55
N GLU A 93 9.11 3.23 -20.39
CA GLU A 93 9.05 4.31 -21.39
C GLU A 93 9.51 3.83 -22.79
N SER A 94 10.40 2.82 -22.88
CA SER A 94 10.86 2.26 -24.15
C SER A 94 9.85 1.34 -24.85
N ALA A 95 8.82 0.89 -24.15
CA ALA A 95 7.76 0.04 -24.69
C ALA A 95 6.53 0.85 -25.13
N LEU A 96 6.55 2.18 -24.97
CA LEU A 96 5.47 3.04 -25.44
C LEU A 96 5.37 2.98 -26.99
N PRO A 97 4.16 2.95 -27.57
CA PRO A 97 3.96 3.04 -29.01
C PRO A 97 4.61 4.30 -29.59
N LEU A 98 5.14 4.23 -30.82
CA LEU A 98 5.74 5.38 -31.52
C LEU A 98 4.80 6.59 -31.62
N ALA A 99 3.49 6.33 -31.70
CA ALA A 99 2.45 7.38 -31.70
C ALA A 99 2.42 8.20 -30.40
N LEU A 100 2.86 7.63 -29.28
CA LEU A 100 2.89 8.27 -27.96
C LEU A 100 4.31 8.70 -27.55
N ALA A 101 5.33 8.38 -28.34
CA ALA A 101 6.73 8.72 -28.04
C ALA A 101 6.99 10.24 -27.96
N HIS A 102 6.15 11.04 -28.60
CA HIS A 102 6.21 12.50 -28.59
C HIS A 102 5.02 13.16 -27.88
N ALA A 103 4.08 12.37 -27.34
CA ALA A 103 2.90 12.89 -26.67
C ALA A 103 3.28 13.55 -25.33
N SER A 104 2.63 14.67 -25.01
CA SER A 104 2.77 15.29 -23.67
C SER A 104 2.22 14.32 -22.61
N LYS A 105 2.76 14.38 -21.37
CA LYS A 105 2.21 13.59 -20.24
C LYS A 105 0.71 13.81 -20.04
N ASP A 106 0.23 15.03 -20.29
CA ASP A 106 -1.18 15.39 -20.19
C ASP A 106 -2.04 14.78 -21.32
N GLU A 107 -1.41 14.42 -22.43
CA GLU A 107 -2.03 13.75 -23.58
C GLU A 107 -2.08 12.24 -23.36
N ILE A 108 -1.05 11.67 -22.71
CA ILE A 108 -1.00 10.26 -22.32
C ILE A 108 -2.02 9.96 -21.20
N ALA A 109 -2.29 10.93 -20.32
CA ALA A 109 -3.22 10.79 -19.21
C ALA A 109 -4.69 11.08 -19.56
N ARG A 110 -4.99 11.54 -20.78
CA ARG A 110 -6.35 11.73 -21.31
C ARG A 110 -6.87 10.47 -21.99
#